data_AF-A5G871-F1
#
_entry.id   AF-A5G871-F1
#
_cell.length_a   1.000
_cell.length_b   1.000
_cell.length_c   1.000
_cell.angle_alpha   90.00
_cell.angle_beta   90.00
_cell.angle_gamma   90.00
#
_symmetry.space_group_name_H-M   'P 1'
#
loop_
_entity.id
_entity.type
_entity.pdbx_description
1 polymer ?
#
loop_
_entity_poly.entity_id
_entity_poly.type
_entity_poly.pdbx_seq_one_letter_code
_entity_poly.pdbx_strand_id
1 'polypeptide(L)'
;MFWKSLATIAALSVALTAFAAEAAITFLYPAQKSWVKRTDYLIFKLNNPEITGVRITVNGLASELMLISSPEYRKAFQDFLILQPVWDPGKNDIVVEGYSGEKKIETATTDIYYNLKGDPAAVPAEYRPNVVHVPEIEKLCSACHNMTPTTAQLDGSVDQKNPCYTCHKKIANLNYVHGPVGTFSCAYCHSLQGKPKYALPRRDAALCNDCHADKAAEFKKRKYLHGPVEAGMCEICHDAHSSNYPAQLHQPINALCLSCHESIAVDTHVVRTSNGTGHPLKDKPDPSRPGSGRELSCVSCHNPHGGDVRYFFQNNLEDRMQLCQMCHNK
;
A
#
# COMPACT_ATOMS: atom_id res chain seq x y z
N MET A 1 -41.52 -49.68 -61.18
CA MET A 1 -42.00 -49.98 -59.82
C MET A 1 -41.21 -49.11 -58.85
N PHE A 2 -41.93 -48.25 -58.13
CA PHE A 2 -41.56 -47.37 -57.01
C PHE A 2 -40.16 -47.50 -56.36
N TRP A 3 -39.42 -46.39 -56.19
CA TRP A 3 -39.33 -45.64 -54.92
C TRP A 3 -38.54 -44.31 -55.08
N LYS A 4 -38.83 -43.45 -54.12
CA LYS A 4 -38.78 -41.99 -53.98
C LYS A 4 -37.42 -41.34 -53.77
N SER A 5 -37.39 -40.05 -54.12
CA SER A 5 -36.51 -38.99 -53.64
C SER A 5 -36.32 -38.99 -52.13
N LEU A 6 -35.08 -38.77 -51.67
CA LEU A 6 -34.76 -38.32 -50.32
C LEU A 6 -33.68 -37.23 -50.44
N ALA A 7 -34.13 -35.98 -50.35
CA ALA A 7 -33.27 -34.83 -50.13
C ALA A 7 -32.82 -34.85 -48.66
N THR A 8 -31.52 -35.04 -48.42
CA THR A 8 -30.90 -34.83 -47.11
C THR A 8 -30.76 -33.34 -46.85
N ILE A 9 -31.66 -32.80 -46.03
CA ILE A 9 -31.51 -31.48 -45.41
C ILE A 9 -30.44 -31.62 -44.32
N ALA A 10 -29.24 -31.08 -44.58
CA ALA A 10 -28.22 -30.91 -43.56
C ALA A 10 -28.68 -29.80 -42.61
N ALA A 11 -29.15 -30.16 -41.43
CA ALA A 11 -29.42 -29.22 -40.35
C ALA A 11 -28.07 -28.66 -39.87
N LEU A 12 -27.75 -27.45 -40.31
CA LEU A 12 -26.63 -26.67 -39.79
C LEU A 12 -26.99 -26.22 -38.37
N SER A 13 -26.57 -26.99 -37.37
CA SER A 13 -26.65 -26.61 -35.96
C SER A 13 -25.70 -25.45 -35.71
N VAL A 14 -26.23 -24.22 -35.76
CA VAL A 14 -25.55 -23.02 -35.27
C VAL A 14 -25.42 -23.16 -33.77
N ALA A 15 -24.21 -23.49 -33.30
CA ALA A 15 -23.87 -23.39 -31.90
C ALA A 15 -23.88 -21.90 -31.52
N LEU A 16 -24.97 -21.45 -30.88
CA LEU A 16 -24.95 -20.19 -30.14
C LEU A 16 -23.95 -20.36 -28.99
N THR A 17 -22.74 -19.83 -29.16
CA THR A 17 -21.87 -19.52 -28.04
C THR A 17 -22.58 -18.47 -27.21
N ALA A 18 -23.08 -18.84 -26.04
CA ALA A 18 -23.59 -17.90 -25.06
C ALA A 18 -22.43 -16.97 -24.66
N PHE A 19 -22.42 -15.75 -25.21
CA PHE A 19 -21.63 -14.68 -24.65
C PHE A 19 -22.17 -14.45 -23.23
N ALA A 20 -21.37 -14.75 -22.21
CA ALA A 20 -21.71 -14.38 -20.85
C ALA A 20 -21.96 -12.86 -20.83
N ALA A 21 -23.18 -12.46 -20.50
CA ALA A 21 -23.51 -11.05 -20.38
C ALA A 21 -22.60 -10.44 -19.31
N GLU A 22 -21.88 -9.38 -19.66
CA GLU A 22 -21.01 -8.66 -18.74
C GLU A 22 -21.87 -8.07 -17.62
N ALA A 23 -21.43 -8.18 -16.37
CA ALA A 23 -22.20 -7.65 -15.23
C ALA A 23 -22.43 -6.15 -15.40
N ALA A 24 -23.63 -5.67 -15.07
CA ALA A 24 -24.00 -4.25 -15.19
C ALA A 24 -23.08 -3.33 -14.38
N ILE A 25 -22.51 -3.83 -13.28
CA ILE A 25 -21.52 -3.15 -12.44
C ILE A 25 -20.36 -4.12 -12.20
N THR A 26 -19.15 -3.74 -12.63
CA THR A 26 -17.94 -4.57 -12.49
C THR A 26 -16.95 -3.91 -11.55
N PHE A 27 -16.60 -4.59 -10.45
CA PHE A 27 -15.58 -4.12 -9.49
C PHE A 27 -14.18 -4.35 -10.04
N LEU A 28 -13.39 -3.28 -10.16
CA LEU A 28 -12.02 -3.33 -10.69
C LEU A 28 -10.97 -3.17 -9.59
N TYR A 29 -11.22 -2.30 -8.62
CA TYR A 29 -10.33 -2.11 -7.47
C TYR A 29 -11.09 -1.65 -6.22
N PRO A 30 -10.90 -2.28 -5.05
CA PRO A 30 -10.38 -3.63 -4.94
C PRO A 30 -11.31 -4.62 -5.67
N ALA A 31 -10.75 -5.71 -6.19
CA ALA A 31 -11.50 -6.78 -6.82
C ALA A 31 -12.40 -7.48 -5.79
N GLN A 32 -13.44 -8.16 -6.27
CA GLN A 32 -14.33 -8.92 -5.40
C GLN A 32 -13.56 -9.97 -4.59
N LYS A 33 -13.90 -10.08 -3.30
CA LYS A 33 -13.24 -11.01 -2.35
C LYS A 33 -11.73 -10.86 -2.35
N SER A 34 -11.25 -9.62 -2.40
CA SER A 34 -9.83 -9.32 -2.32
C SER A 34 -9.46 -8.57 -1.04
N TRP A 35 -8.17 -8.59 -0.70
CA TRP A 35 -7.64 -7.78 0.36
C TRP A 35 -6.67 -6.72 -0.15
N VAL A 36 -6.65 -5.59 0.55
CA VAL A 36 -5.77 -4.45 0.26
C VAL A 36 -5.06 -4.00 1.53
N LYS A 37 -3.82 -3.53 1.37
CA LYS A 37 -3.03 -2.88 2.44
C LYS A 37 -3.18 -1.35 2.43
N ARG A 38 -3.60 -0.77 1.30
CA ARG A 38 -3.76 0.68 1.11
C ARG A 38 -5.17 0.99 0.63
N THR A 39 -5.66 2.19 0.95
CA THR A 39 -7.07 2.60 0.76
C THR A 39 -7.22 3.60 -0.37
N ASP A 40 -6.43 3.43 -1.43
CA ASP A 40 -6.18 4.53 -2.36
C ASP A 40 -7.41 4.85 -3.23
N TYR A 41 -8.15 3.82 -3.66
CA TYR A 41 -9.28 3.94 -4.57
C TYR A 41 -10.37 2.89 -4.32
N LEU A 42 -11.59 3.21 -4.77
CA LEU A 42 -12.65 2.27 -5.13
C LEU A 42 -13.02 2.55 -6.58
N ILE A 43 -12.83 1.57 -7.46
CA ILE A 43 -12.99 1.69 -8.91
C ILE A 43 -13.93 0.60 -9.38
N PHE A 44 -14.97 1.00 -10.09
CA PHE A 44 -15.85 0.09 -10.80
C PHE A 44 -16.26 0.70 -12.14
N LYS A 45 -16.60 -0.19 -13.07
CA LYS A 45 -17.12 0.16 -14.38
C LYS A 45 -18.61 -0.13 -14.44
N LEU A 46 -19.36 0.80 -15.01
CA LEU A 46 -20.78 0.67 -15.24
C LEU A 46 -20.97 0.26 -16.70
N ASN A 47 -21.50 -0.94 -16.90
CA ASN A 47 -21.71 -1.53 -18.23
C ASN A 47 -23.17 -1.38 -18.70
N ASN A 48 -24.00 -0.71 -17.90
CA ASN A 48 -25.40 -0.40 -18.24
C ASN A 48 -25.57 1.11 -18.49
N PRO A 49 -25.81 1.55 -19.75
CA PRO A 49 -25.95 2.97 -20.08
C PRO A 49 -27.22 3.62 -19.54
N GLU A 50 -28.19 2.85 -19.02
CA GLU A 50 -29.37 3.38 -18.33
C GLU A 50 -29.04 3.86 -16.91
N ILE A 51 -27.88 3.50 -16.36
CA ILE A 51 -27.43 4.01 -15.07
C ILE A 51 -27.07 5.49 -15.24
N THR A 52 -27.87 6.34 -14.63
CA THR A 52 -27.69 7.79 -14.58
C THR A 52 -27.21 8.29 -13.22
N GLY A 53 -27.36 7.47 -12.17
CA GLY A 53 -26.91 7.80 -10.82
C GLY A 53 -26.42 6.55 -10.08
N VAL A 54 -25.49 6.75 -9.15
CA VAL A 54 -24.95 5.68 -8.30
C VAL A 54 -24.97 6.09 -6.84
N ARG A 55 -25.41 5.17 -5.99
CA ARG A 55 -25.25 5.26 -4.53
C ARG A 55 -24.37 4.14 -4.05
N ILE A 56 -23.47 4.44 -3.13
CA ILE A 56 -22.54 3.45 -2.58
C ILE A 56 -22.74 3.41 -1.08
N THR A 57 -22.84 2.20 -0.55
CA THR A 57 -22.87 1.95 0.89
C THR A 57 -21.65 1.15 1.27
N VAL A 58 -20.88 1.67 2.23
CA VAL A 58 -19.75 0.96 2.85
C VAL A 58 -20.08 0.76 4.32
N ASN A 59 -20.09 -0.49 4.79
CA ASN A 59 -20.41 -0.85 6.19
C ASN A 59 -21.72 -0.20 6.71
N GLY A 60 -22.74 -0.12 5.84
CA GLY A 60 -24.03 0.48 6.17
C GLY A 60 -24.09 2.01 6.05
N LEU A 61 -22.97 2.69 5.81
CA LEU A 61 -22.92 4.14 5.57
C LEU A 61 -23.07 4.42 4.08
N ALA A 62 -24.24 4.95 3.70
CA ALA A 62 -24.55 5.30 2.32
C ALA A 62 -24.03 6.70 1.95
N SER A 63 -23.49 6.82 0.74
CA SER A 63 -23.21 8.09 0.09
C SER A 63 -24.50 8.78 -0.34
N GLU A 64 -24.40 10.06 -0.68
CA GLU A 64 -25.41 10.72 -1.50
C GLU A 64 -25.51 10.06 -2.89
N LEU A 65 -26.62 10.30 -3.59
CA LEU A 65 -26.78 9.85 -4.98
C LEU A 65 -25.87 10.68 -5.88
N MET A 66 -24.87 10.04 -6.47
CA MET A 66 -23.95 10.68 -7.41
C MET A 66 -24.52 10.58 -8.82
N LEU A 67 -24.82 11.72 -9.44
CA LEU A 67 -25.28 11.76 -10.84
C LEU A 67 -24.08 11.62 -11.78
N ILE A 68 -24.16 10.68 -12.71
CA ILE A 68 -23.07 10.25 -13.59
C ILE A 68 -23.53 10.07 -15.05
N SER A 69 -24.60 10.75 -15.43
CA SER A 69 -25.18 10.69 -16.77
C SER A 69 -24.74 11.80 -17.71
N SER A 70 -23.95 12.77 -17.25
CA SER A 70 -23.61 13.91 -18.11
C SER A 70 -22.76 13.48 -19.31
N PRO A 71 -22.99 14.04 -20.50
CA PRO A 71 -22.17 13.76 -21.68
C PRO A 71 -20.67 14.02 -21.43
N GLU A 72 -20.35 15.06 -20.65
CA GLU A 72 -18.99 15.42 -20.28
C GLU A 72 -18.35 14.34 -19.40
N TYR A 73 -19.09 13.79 -18.44
CA TYR A 73 -18.62 12.70 -17.59
C TYR A 73 -18.35 11.44 -18.42
N ARG A 74 -19.29 11.01 -19.28
CA ARG A 74 -19.10 9.80 -20.10
C ARG A 74 -17.94 9.94 -21.06
N LYS A 75 -17.75 11.13 -21.63
CA LYS A 75 -16.60 11.44 -22.48
C LYS A 75 -15.27 11.37 -21.71
N ALA A 76 -15.23 11.88 -20.48
CA ALA A 76 -14.00 11.95 -19.70
C ALA A 76 -13.65 10.61 -19.03
N PHE A 77 -14.64 9.90 -18.50
CA PHE A 77 -14.44 8.76 -17.62
C PHE A 77 -14.94 7.43 -18.21
N GLN A 78 -15.57 7.40 -19.39
CA GLN A 78 -16.04 6.16 -20.05
C GLN A 78 -16.79 5.19 -19.12
N ASP A 79 -17.69 5.75 -18.30
CA ASP A 79 -18.52 5.03 -17.32
C ASP A 79 -17.74 4.36 -16.17
N PHE A 80 -16.50 4.80 -15.92
CA PHE A 80 -15.76 4.46 -14.71
C PHE A 80 -16.09 5.43 -13.57
N LEU A 81 -16.41 4.88 -12.40
CA LEU A 81 -16.52 5.65 -11.17
C LEU A 81 -15.33 5.32 -10.27
N ILE A 82 -14.53 6.36 -9.97
CA ILE A 82 -13.31 6.28 -9.17
C ILE A 82 -13.53 7.13 -7.92
N LEU A 83 -13.47 6.50 -6.76
CA LEU A 83 -13.77 7.12 -5.48
C LEU A 83 -12.69 6.84 -4.45
N GLN A 84 -12.72 7.60 -3.36
CA GLN A 84 -11.79 7.43 -2.24
C GLN A 84 -12.58 7.01 -1.00
N PRO A 85 -12.67 5.70 -0.72
CA PRO A 85 -13.36 5.19 0.45
C PRO A 85 -12.49 5.33 1.72
N VAL A 86 -13.16 5.37 2.86
CA VAL A 86 -12.55 5.12 4.17
C VAL A 86 -12.93 3.70 4.56
N TRP A 87 -11.93 2.87 4.87
CA TRP A 87 -12.14 1.47 5.25
C TRP A 87 -11.89 1.26 6.74
N ASP A 88 -12.73 0.46 7.37
CA ASP A 88 -12.48 -0.04 8.72
C ASP A 88 -11.49 -1.21 8.67
N PRO A 89 -10.59 -1.38 9.65
CA PRO A 89 -9.71 -2.55 9.69
C PRO A 89 -10.52 -3.86 9.68
N GLY A 90 -10.17 -4.78 8.77
CA GLY A 90 -10.86 -6.06 8.61
C GLY A 90 -11.86 -6.08 7.44
N LYS A 91 -12.96 -6.83 7.58
CA LYS A 91 -13.98 -6.99 6.53
C LYS A 91 -14.77 -5.70 6.33
N ASN A 92 -14.92 -5.30 5.07
CA ASN A 92 -15.74 -4.17 4.66
C ASN A 92 -16.76 -4.62 3.62
N ASP A 93 -18.05 -4.40 3.90
CA ASP A 93 -19.16 -4.71 3.01
C ASP A 93 -19.45 -3.51 2.11
N ILE A 94 -19.58 -3.76 0.80
CA ILE A 94 -19.78 -2.76 -0.24
C ILE A 94 -21.05 -3.08 -1.00
N VAL A 95 -21.95 -2.10 -1.09
CA VAL A 95 -23.16 -2.15 -1.93
C VAL A 95 -23.10 -1.00 -2.91
N VAL A 96 -23.22 -1.29 -4.19
CA VAL A 96 -23.32 -0.31 -5.27
C VAL A 96 -24.70 -0.43 -5.90
N GLU A 97 -25.48 0.65 -5.81
CA GLU A 97 -26.83 0.72 -6.35
C GLU A 97 -26.84 1.66 -7.55
N GLY A 98 -27.28 1.15 -8.71
CA GLY A 98 -27.43 1.91 -9.94
C GLY A 98 -28.86 2.39 -10.13
N TYR A 99 -29.01 3.66 -10.52
CA TYR A 99 -30.29 4.35 -10.67
C TYR A 99 -30.48 4.91 -12.07
N SER A 100 -31.69 4.78 -12.61
CA SER A 100 -32.19 5.51 -13.78
C SER A 100 -33.20 6.55 -13.29
N GLY A 101 -32.81 7.82 -13.26
CA GLY A 101 -33.53 8.85 -12.52
C GLY A 101 -33.60 8.50 -11.03
N GLU A 102 -34.81 8.41 -10.47
CA GLU A 102 -35.05 8.04 -9.07
C GLU A 102 -35.24 6.53 -8.86
N LYS A 103 -35.38 5.76 -9.95
CA LYS A 103 -35.64 4.32 -9.87
C LYS A 103 -34.34 3.55 -9.78
N LYS A 104 -34.18 2.74 -8.73
CA LYS A 104 -33.10 1.75 -8.64
C LYS A 104 -33.34 0.65 -9.68
N ILE A 105 -32.34 0.42 -10.54
CA ILE A 105 -32.40 -0.57 -11.63
C ILE A 105 -31.37 -1.68 -11.46
N GLU A 106 -30.27 -1.40 -10.75
CA GLU A 106 -29.17 -2.35 -10.56
C GLU A 106 -28.70 -2.35 -9.12
N THR A 107 -28.20 -3.49 -8.66
CA THR A 107 -27.55 -3.61 -7.35
C THR A 107 -26.45 -4.64 -7.44
N ALA A 108 -25.23 -4.23 -7.11
CA ALA A 108 -24.08 -5.09 -7.03
C ALA A 108 -23.50 -5.04 -5.61
N THR A 109 -23.17 -6.20 -5.07
CA THR A 109 -22.60 -6.31 -3.72
C THR A 109 -21.28 -7.04 -3.79
N THR A 110 -20.37 -6.66 -2.91
CA THR A 110 -19.13 -7.40 -2.66
C THR A 110 -18.64 -7.05 -1.27
N ASP A 111 -17.66 -7.80 -0.79
CA ASP A 111 -16.85 -7.40 0.36
C ASP A 111 -15.37 -7.51 0.03
N ILE A 112 -14.59 -6.76 0.79
CA ILE A 112 -13.13 -6.69 0.72
C ILE A 112 -12.57 -6.73 2.13
N TYR A 113 -11.30 -7.11 2.26
CA TYR A 113 -10.61 -7.12 3.55
C TYR A 113 -9.51 -6.06 3.58
N TYR A 114 -9.60 -5.11 4.51
CA TYR A 114 -8.58 -4.10 4.71
C TYR A 114 -7.57 -4.55 5.76
N ASN A 115 -6.38 -4.92 5.31
CA ASN A 115 -5.29 -5.38 6.16
C ASN A 115 -4.28 -4.26 6.42
N LEU A 116 -4.54 -3.46 7.46
CA LEU A 116 -3.67 -2.36 7.86
C LEU A 116 -2.26 -2.84 8.27
N LYS A 117 -2.17 -3.98 8.96
CA LYS A 117 -0.90 -4.54 9.44
C LYS A 117 -0.04 -5.09 8.30
N GLY A 118 -0.67 -5.48 7.19
CA GLY A 118 -0.01 -6.00 6.01
C GLY A 118 0.58 -7.40 6.16
N ASP A 119 0.30 -8.09 7.28
CA ASP A 119 0.63 -9.51 7.46
C ASP A 119 -0.39 -10.35 6.69
N PRO A 120 0.01 -11.03 5.59
CA PRO A 120 -0.92 -11.85 4.81
C PRO A 120 -1.49 -13.03 5.60
N ALA A 121 -0.80 -13.51 6.64
CA ALA A 121 -1.27 -14.62 7.47
C ALA A 121 -2.47 -14.23 8.35
N ALA A 122 -2.64 -12.94 8.62
CA ALA A 122 -3.78 -12.39 9.35
C ALA A 122 -5.03 -12.16 8.47
N VAL A 123 -4.97 -12.49 7.18
CA VAL A 123 -6.09 -12.33 6.24
C VAL A 123 -6.86 -13.66 6.13
N PRO A 124 -8.20 -13.64 6.26
CA PRO A 124 -9.01 -14.84 6.06
C PRO A 124 -8.83 -15.43 4.63
N ALA A 125 -8.80 -16.76 4.53
CA ALA A 125 -8.40 -17.47 3.31
C ALA A 125 -9.34 -17.22 2.11
N GLU A 126 -10.58 -16.79 2.35
CA GLU A 126 -11.53 -16.39 1.32
C GLU A 126 -11.16 -15.09 0.58
N TYR A 127 -10.22 -14.30 1.12
CA TYR A 127 -9.74 -13.08 0.49
C TYR A 127 -8.41 -13.29 -0.22
N ARG A 128 -8.36 -13.01 -1.53
CA ARG A 128 -7.13 -13.07 -2.32
C ARG A 128 -6.41 -11.71 -2.38
N PRO A 129 -5.08 -11.67 -2.56
CA PRO A 129 -4.38 -10.40 -2.79
C PRO A 129 -4.95 -9.67 -4.01
N ASN A 130 -5.22 -8.37 -3.86
CA ASN A 130 -5.68 -7.57 -4.98
C ASN A 130 -4.53 -7.27 -5.97
N VAL A 131 -4.73 -7.56 -7.27
CA VAL A 131 -3.75 -7.27 -8.33
C VAL A 131 -4.43 -6.54 -9.49
N VAL A 132 -4.02 -5.29 -9.74
CA VAL A 132 -4.57 -4.45 -10.84
C VAL A 132 -3.88 -4.74 -12.17
N HIS A 133 -2.58 -5.03 -12.15
CA HIS A 133 -1.80 -5.28 -13.36
C HIS A 133 -1.98 -6.71 -13.89
N VAL A 134 -3.19 -7.01 -14.34
CA VAL A 134 -3.56 -8.23 -15.06
C VAL A 134 -4.18 -7.84 -16.41
N PRO A 135 -3.96 -8.63 -17.49
CA PRO A 135 -4.37 -8.25 -18.85
C PRO A 135 -5.83 -7.80 -18.98
N GLU A 136 -6.73 -8.43 -18.21
CA GLU A 136 -8.16 -8.16 -18.23
C GLU A 136 -8.49 -6.75 -17.72
N ILE A 137 -7.86 -6.32 -16.62
CA ILE A 137 -8.05 -4.99 -16.03
C ILE A 137 -7.27 -3.93 -16.83
N GLU A 138 -6.03 -4.23 -17.23
CA GLU A 138 -5.21 -3.27 -17.98
C GLU A 138 -5.85 -2.88 -19.31
N LYS A 139 -6.53 -3.81 -19.99
CA LYS A 139 -7.26 -3.55 -21.22
C LYS A 139 -8.31 -2.44 -21.04
N LEU A 140 -9.01 -2.43 -19.90
CA LEU A 140 -10.04 -1.45 -19.58
C LEU A 140 -9.46 -0.04 -19.39
N CYS A 141 -8.23 0.06 -18.87
CA CYS A 141 -7.56 1.34 -18.65
C CYS A 141 -6.73 1.82 -19.84
N SER A 142 -6.31 0.92 -20.74
CA SER A 142 -5.36 1.20 -21.83
C SER A 142 -5.84 2.21 -22.88
N ALA A 143 -7.15 2.50 -22.91
CA ALA A 143 -7.69 3.54 -23.79
C ALA A 143 -7.23 4.95 -23.36
N CYS A 144 -6.94 5.15 -22.07
CA CYS A 144 -6.54 6.44 -21.50
C CYS A 144 -5.14 6.41 -20.87
N HIS A 145 -4.71 5.26 -20.35
CA HIS A 145 -3.45 5.10 -19.62
C HIS A 145 -2.44 4.23 -20.36
N ASN A 146 -1.16 4.56 -20.26
CA ASN A 146 -0.10 3.72 -20.80
C ASN A 146 0.20 2.55 -19.85
N MET A 147 -0.40 1.39 -20.14
CA MET A 147 -0.26 0.19 -19.32
C MET A 147 1.00 -0.63 -19.65
N THR A 148 1.67 -0.35 -20.76
CA THR A 148 2.89 -1.04 -21.21
C THR A 148 3.99 -0.03 -21.52
N PRO A 149 4.42 0.76 -20.52
CA PRO A 149 5.43 1.77 -20.71
C PRO A 149 6.78 1.14 -21.06
N THR A 150 7.51 1.80 -21.96
CA THR A 150 8.91 1.45 -22.25
C THR A 150 9.81 1.95 -21.12
N THR A 151 11.02 1.40 -21.01
CA THR A 151 12.02 1.87 -20.04
C THR A 151 12.28 3.37 -20.17
N ALA A 152 12.42 3.87 -21.41
CA ALA A 152 12.61 5.30 -21.68
C ALA A 152 11.45 6.19 -21.18
N GLN A 153 10.21 5.68 -21.15
CA GLN A 153 9.07 6.41 -20.58
C GLN A 153 9.06 6.40 -19.05
N LEU A 154 9.70 5.41 -18.44
CA LEU A 154 9.83 5.28 -16.98
C LEU A 154 11.01 6.08 -16.44
N ASP A 155 12.03 6.32 -17.25
CA ASP A 155 13.19 7.17 -16.90
C ASP A 155 12.87 8.68 -16.93
N GLY A 156 11.61 9.06 -17.20
CA GLY A 156 11.16 10.44 -17.18
C GLY A 156 11.08 10.99 -15.75
N SER A 157 11.95 11.93 -15.40
CA SER A 157 11.98 12.66 -14.12
C SER A 157 10.87 13.71 -13.96
N VAL A 158 9.82 13.66 -14.79
CA VAL A 158 8.72 14.63 -14.80
C VAL A 158 7.43 13.95 -14.38
N ASP A 159 6.88 14.39 -13.24
CA ASP A 159 5.67 13.86 -12.60
C ASP A 159 4.55 13.51 -13.57
N GLN A 160 4.12 14.48 -14.38
CA GLN A 160 2.94 14.36 -15.25
C GLN A 160 3.14 13.42 -16.43
N LYS A 161 4.38 12.97 -16.69
CA LYS A 161 4.70 12.09 -17.82
C LYS A 161 4.97 10.66 -17.39
N ASN A 162 5.20 10.40 -16.10
CA ASN A 162 5.47 9.05 -15.61
C ASN A 162 4.17 8.22 -15.52
N PRO A 163 4.03 7.13 -16.30
CA PRO A 163 2.80 6.35 -16.34
C PRO A 163 2.42 5.67 -15.02
N CYS A 164 3.38 5.38 -14.15
CA CYS A 164 3.11 4.80 -12.83
C CYS A 164 2.54 5.87 -11.89
N TYR A 165 3.10 7.08 -11.91
CA TYR A 165 2.70 8.16 -11.01
C TYR A 165 1.27 8.66 -11.26
N THR A 166 0.78 8.62 -12.52
CA THR A 166 -0.59 9.06 -12.83
C THR A 166 -1.67 8.32 -12.06
N CYS A 167 -1.41 7.05 -11.69
CA CYS A 167 -2.33 6.23 -10.90
C CYS A 167 -1.85 6.05 -9.44
N HIS A 168 -0.54 6.06 -9.19
CA HIS A 168 0.02 5.76 -7.86
C HIS A 168 0.50 7.00 -7.09
N LYS A 169 0.00 8.21 -7.40
CA LYS A 169 0.41 9.47 -6.75
C LYS A 169 0.48 9.41 -5.22
N LYS A 170 -0.48 8.72 -4.56
CA LYS A 170 -0.54 8.61 -3.10
C LYS A 170 0.70 7.98 -2.47
N ILE A 171 1.37 7.05 -3.17
CA ILE A 171 2.57 6.37 -2.64
C ILE A 171 3.82 7.24 -2.76
N ALA A 172 3.75 8.32 -3.55
CA ALA A 172 4.86 9.19 -3.90
C ALA A 172 4.69 10.63 -3.40
N ASN A 173 3.64 10.91 -2.62
CA ASN A 173 3.25 12.28 -2.23
C ASN A 173 2.97 12.41 -0.72
N LEU A 174 3.73 11.69 0.10
CA LEU A 174 3.78 11.90 1.56
C LEU A 174 4.96 12.81 1.93
N ASN A 175 5.04 13.24 3.20
CA ASN A 175 6.00 14.25 3.65
C ASN A 175 7.48 13.87 3.41
N TYR A 176 7.83 12.59 3.53
CA TYR A 176 9.18 12.09 3.42
C TYR A 176 9.24 11.05 2.29
N VAL A 177 9.40 11.52 1.05
CA VAL A 177 9.52 10.66 -0.13
C VAL A 177 10.93 10.07 -0.26
N HIS A 178 11.02 8.78 -0.56
CA HIS A 178 12.28 8.10 -0.81
C HIS A 178 12.85 8.51 -2.18
N GLY A 179 14.17 8.70 -2.28
CA GLY A 179 14.84 9.30 -3.46
C GLY A 179 14.43 8.70 -4.82
N PRO A 180 14.46 7.36 -5.01
CA PRO A 180 14.01 6.75 -6.26
C PRO A 180 12.54 7.04 -6.59
N VAL A 181 11.68 7.15 -5.59
CA VAL A 181 10.25 7.49 -5.81
C VAL A 181 10.10 8.99 -6.12
N GLY A 182 10.85 9.86 -5.45
CA GLY A 182 10.84 11.30 -5.70
C GLY A 182 11.39 11.69 -7.09
N THR A 183 12.04 10.76 -7.77
CA THR A 183 12.54 10.90 -9.16
C THR A 183 11.76 10.03 -10.16
N PHE A 184 10.64 9.44 -9.73
CA PHE A 184 9.77 8.55 -10.52
C PHE A 184 10.46 7.32 -11.13
N SER A 185 11.57 6.92 -10.52
CA SER A 185 12.44 5.82 -10.91
C SER A 185 11.88 4.46 -10.44
N CYS A 186 10.60 4.19 -10.73
CA CYS A 186 9.87 3.01 -10.24
C CYS A 186 10.50 1.68 -10.70
N ALA A 187 11.03 1.66 -11.93
CA ALA A 187 11.60 0.48 -12.57
C ALA A 187 12.93 0.00 -11.96
N TYR A 188 13.58 0.78 -11.10
CA TYR A 188 14.77 0.32 -10.38
C TYR A 188 14.44 -0.76 -9.35
N CYS A 189 13.25 -0.68 -8.75
CA CYS A 189 12.77 -1.68 -7.80
C CYS A 189 11.77 -2.64 -8.45
N HIS A 190 10.84 -2.13 -9.24
CA HIS A 190 9.76 -2.92 -9.84
C HIS A 190 10.15 -3.51 -11.20
N SER A 191 9.95 -4.82 -11.38
CA SER A 191 10.28 -5.50 -12.63
C SER A 191 9.16 -5.41 -13.66
N LEU A 192 9.43 -4.85 -14.85
CA LEU A 192 8.45 -4.80 -15.95
C LEU A 192 7.96 -6.19 -16.40
N GLN A 193 8.76 -7.23 -16.14
CA GLN A 193 8.44 -8.63 -16.46
C GLN A 193 8.15 -9.46 -15.19
N GLY A 194 7.92 -8.81 -14.06
CA GLY A 194 7.55 -9.48 -12.81
C GLY A 194 6.28 -10.31 -12.97
N LYS A 195 6.08 -11.27 -12.07
CA LYS A 195 4.84 -12.05 -11.97
C LYS A 195 4.33 -11.97 -10.52
N PRO A 196 3.22 -11.26 -10.24
CA PRO A 196 2.42 -10.42 -11.16
C PRO A 196 3.22 -9.26 -11.76
N LYS A 197 2.73 -8.67 -12.85
CA LYS A 197 3.45 -7.60 -13.57
C LYS A 197 3.84 -6.46 -12.63
N TYR A 198 5.05 -5.93 -12.79
CA TYR A 198 5.65 -4.94 -11.88
C TYR A 198 5.95 -5.44 -10.46
N ALA A 199 5.90 -6.75 -10.19
CA ALA A 199 6.35 -7.28 -8.92
C ALA A 199 7.83 -6.97 -8.66
N LEU A 200 8.17 -6.84 -7.38
CA LEU A 200 9.54 -6.70 -6.93
C LEU A 200 10.28 -8.02 -7.16
N PRO A 201 11.44 -8.02 -7.86
CA PRO A 201 12.22 -9.22 -8.10
C PRO A 201 12.97 -9.70 -6.84
N ARG A 202 13.21 -8.78 -5.89
CA ARG A 202 13.87 -8.99 -4.60
C ARG A 202 13.19 -8.13 -3.55
N ARG A 203 13.35 -8.48 -2.27
CA ARG A 203 12.76 -7.78 -1.12
C ARG A 203 13.81 -7.45 -0.08
N ASP A 204 13.50 -6.44 0.72
CA ASP A 204 14.27 -6.02 1.89
C ASP A 204 15.77 -5.87 1.58
N ALA A 205 16.66 -6.35 2.45
CA ALA A 205 18.10 -6.18 2.32
C ALA A 205 18.65 -6.59 0.93
N ALA A 206 18.09 -7.62 0.30
CA ALA A 206 18.53 -8.07 -1.02
C ALA A 206 18.26 -7.03 -2.12
N LEU A 207 17.27 -6.16 -1.94
CA LEU A 207 16.97 -5.04 -2.84
C LEU A 207 17.62 -3.74 -2.35
N CYS A 208 17.44 -3.40 -1.06
CA CYS A 208 17.93 -2.15 -0.49
C CYS A 208 19.46 -2.01 -0.63
N ASN A 209 20.19 -3.11 -0.49
CA ASN A 209 21.66 -3.10 -0.53
C ASN A 209 22.23 -2.89 -1.93
N ASP A 210 21.43 -2.89 -2.99
CA ASP A 210 21.91 -2.53 -4.33
C ASP A 210 22.42 -1.09 -4.37
N CYS A 211 21.83 -0.22 -3.55
CA CYS A 211 22.26 1.17 -3.40
C CYS A 211 22.82 1.44 -1.99
N HIS A 212 22.25 0.83 -0.95
CA HIS A 212 22.68 1.01 0.44
C HIS A 212 23.72 -0.03 0.89
N ALA A 213 24.63 -0.41 -0.01
CA ALA A 213 25.71 -1.35 0.27
C ALA A 213 26.65 -0.85 1.39
N ASP A 214 26.78 0.48 1.52
CA ASP A 214 27.52 1.14 2.60
C ASP A 214 26.92 0.79 3.98
N LYS A 215 25.58 0.79 4.09
CA LYS A 215 24.87 0.40 5.31
C LYS A 215 25.04 -1.08 5.61
N ALA A 216 24.93 -1.94 4.60
CA ALA A 216 25.22 -3.36 4.78
C ALA A 216 26.66 -3.59 5.28
N ALA A 217 27.64 -2.86 4.74
CA ALA A 217 29.02 -2.94 5.18
C ALA A 217 29.24 -2.37 6.59
N GLU A 218 28.51 -1.30 6.95
CA GLU A 218 28.49 -0.73 8.30
C GLU A 218 27.96 -1.74 9.31
N PHE A 219 26.81 -2.35 9.04
CA PHE A 219 26.14 -3.30 9.93
C PHE A 219 26.97 -4.56 10.17
N LYS A 220 27.63 -5.09 9.13
CA LYS A 220 28.54 -6.25 9.25
C LYS A 220 29.72 -6.03 10.20
N LYS A 221 30.10 -4.78 10.47
CA LYS A 221 31.19 -4.44 11.39
C LYS A 221 30.73 -4.35 12.85
N ARG A 222 29.42 -4.33 13.10
CA ARG A 222 28.87 -4.17 14.44
C ARG A 222 28.90 -5.49 15.20
N LYS A 223 29.21 -5.43 16.50
CA LYS A 223 29.23 -6.61 17.36
C LYS A 223 27.83 -7.19 17.62
N TYR A 224 26.83 -6.33 17.72
CA TYR A 224 25.44 -6.71 17.95
C TYR A 224 24.54 -6.01 16.93
N LEU A 225 23.68 -6.78 16.28
CA LEU A 225 22.66 -6.26 15.38
C LEU A 225 21.28 -6.43 15.99
N HIS A 226 20.39 -5.50 15.67
CA HIS A 226 18.99 -5.66 16.01
C HIS A 226 18.40 -6.79 15.15
N GLY A 227 17.64 -7.71 15.75
CA GLY A 227 17.17 -8.95 15.10
C GLY A 227 16.57 -8.76 13.69
N PRO A 228 15.64 -7.80 13.47
CA PRO A 228 15.11 -7.55 12.13
C PRO A 228 16.17 -7.09 11.13
N VAL A 229 17.18 -6.32 11.56
CA VAL A 229 18.29 -5.88 10.70
C VAL A 229 19.24 -7.03 10.38
N GLU A 230 19.54 -7.88 11.36
CA GLU A 230 20.32 -9.11 11.15
C GLU A 230 19.63 -10.06 10.17
N ALA A 231 18.31 -10.20 10.28
CA ALA A 231 17.47 -10.94 9.33
C ALA A 231 17.28 -10.22 7.99
N GLY A 232 17.79 -9.00 7.85
CA GLY A 232 17.71 -8.20 6.64
C GLY A 232 16.31 -7.69 6.30
N MET A 233 15.41 -7.55 7.26
CA MET A 233 14.00 -7.13 7.12
C MET A 233 13.83 -5.61 7.22
N CYS A 234 14.34 -4.87 6.24
CA CYS A 234 14.30 -3.40 6.26
C CYS A 234 12.87 -2.83 6.19
N GLU A 235 11.98 -3.49 5.45
CA GLU A 235 10.63 -2.99 5.15
C GLU A 235 9.67 -3.10 6.36
N ILE A 236 10.08 -3.79 7.43
CA ILE A 236 9.28 -3.90 8.67
C ILE A 236 9.16 -2.55 9.40
N CYS A 237 10.19 -1.71 9.28
CA CYS A 237 10.26 -0.39 9.91
C CYS A 237 10.10 0.74 8.90
N HIS A 238 10.63 0.58 7.69
CA HIS A 238 10.70 1.61 6.66
C HIS A 238 9.73 1.33 5.49
N ASP A 239 9.06 2.37 5.00
CA ASP A 239 8.34 2.34 3.71
C ASP A 239 9.32 2.72 2.58
N ALA A 240 9.51 1.82 1.62
CA ALA A 240 10.43 2.03 0.51
C ALA A 240 9.97 3.13 -0.49
N HIS A 241 8.74 3.64 -0.37
CA HIS A 241 8.20 4.69 -1.21
C HIS A 241 8.20 6.05 -0.53
N SER A 242 7.39 6.20 0.53
CA SER A 242 7.27 7.44 1.28
C SER A 242 6.55 7.23 2.60
N SER A 243 6.73 8.17 3.54
CA SER A 243 6.01 8.19 4.80
C SER A 243 5.71 9.62 5.26
N ASN A 244 4.76 9.76 6.19
CA ASN A 244 4.55 10.98 6.95
C ASN A 244 5.58 11.18 8.08
N TYR A 245 6.43 10.18 8.34
CA TYR A 245 7.41 10.18 9.42
C TYR A 245 8.86 10.23 8.87
N PRO A 246 9.78 10.93 9.57
CA PRO A 246 11.18 11.02 9.16
C PRO A 246 11.83 9.65 8.96
N ALA A 247 12.83 9.58 8.08
CA ALA A 247 13.49 8.32 7.70
C ALA A 247 12.53 7.25 7.16
N GLN A 248 11.41 7.68 6.57
CA GLN A 248 10.42 6.81 5.94
C GLN A 248 9.81 5.76 6.89
N LEU A 249 9.71 6.03 8.19
CA LEU A 249 9.19 5.05 9.15
C LEU A 249 7.69 4.79 8.95
N HIS A 250 7.19 3.58 9.20
CA HIS A 250 5.74 3.30 9.10
C HIS A 250 4.89 4.03 10.17
N GLN A 251 5.50 4.39 11.29
CA GLN A 251 4.85 5.00 12.46
C GLN A 251 5.81 6.00 13.15
N PRO A 252 5.32 6.84 14.08
CA PRO A 252 6.20 7.60 14.96
C PRO A 252 7.14 6.66 15.73
N ILE A 253 8.39 7.08 15.96
CA ILE A 253 9.48 6.25 16.49
C ILE A 253 9.05 5.36 17.65
N ASN A 254 8.48 5.94 18.71
CA ASN A 254 8.10 5.17 19.90
C ASN A 254 6.96 4.19 19.61
N ALA A 255 5.95 4.58 18.84
CA ALA A 255 4.85 3.69 18.47
C ALA A 255 5.36 2.50 17.65
N LEU A 256 6.30 2.74 16.73
CA LEU A 256 6.93 1.68 15.95
C LEU A 256 7.67 0.69 16.84
N CYS A 257 8.49 1.17 17.79
CA CYS A 257 9.20 0.30 18.73
C CYS A 257 8.23 -0.51 19.58
N LEU A 258 7.17 0.12 20.09
CA LEU A 258 6.18 -0.51 20.96
C LEU A 258 5.27 -1.51 20.21
N SER A 259 5.24 -1.50 18.88
CA SER A 259 4.53 -2.51 18.09
C SER A 259 5.10 -3.94 18.23
N CYS A 260 6.35 -4.05 18.69
CA CYS A 260 7.02 -5.32 18.98
C CYS A 260 7.50 -5.41 20.43
N HIS A 261 7.90 -4.28 21.02
CA HIS A 261 8.37 -4.19 22.41
C HIS A 261 7.25 -3.75 23.37
N GLU A 262 6.10 -4.41 23.30
CA GLU A 262 4.88 -4.04 24.03
C GLU A 262 5.09 -4.00 25.56
N SER A 263 5.95 -4.87 26.11
CA SER A 263 6.24 -4.90 27.55
C SER A 263 6.82 -3.57 28.05
N ILE A 264 7.56 -2.84 27.21
CA ILE A 264 8.13 -1.53 27.58
C ILE A 264 7.02 -0.48 27.78
N ALA A 265 5.84 -0.66 27.18
CA ALA A 265 4.72 0.25 27.39
C ALA A 265 4.08 0.09 28.77
N VAL A 266 4.19 -1.08 29.39
CA VAL A 266 3.54 -1.42 30.66
C VAL A 266 4.52 -1.49 31.83
N ASP A 267 5.75 -1.93 31.58
CA ASP A 267 6.78 -2.11 32.59
C ASP A 267 7.61 -0.84 32.78
N THR A 268 8.22 -0.72 33.97
CA THR A 268 9.15 0.38 34.23
C THR A 268 10.43 0.17 33.44
N HIS A 269 10.73 1.08 32.51
CA HIS A 269 11.99 1.08 31.78
C HIS A 269 13.19 1.21 32.73
N VAL A 270 14.28 0.50 32.44
CA VAL A 270 15.46 0.38 33.32
C VAL A 270 16.20 1.70 33.56
N VAL A 271 16.00 2.69 32.68
CA VAL A 271 16.53 4.04 32.83
C VAL A 271 15.60 4.86 33.73
N ARG A 272 16.11 5.20 34.92
CA ARG A 272 15.42 5.96 35.97
C ARG A 272 16.19 7.23 36.27
N THR A 273 15.48 8.26 36.70
CA THR A 273 16.10 9.49 37.21
C THR A 273 16.72 9.23 38.59
N SER A 274 17.56 10.16 39.06
CA SER A 274 18.14 10.13 40.42
C SER A 274 17.08 10.09 41.52
N ASN A 275 15.86 10.53 41.24
CA ASN A 275 14.76 10.59 42.19
C ASN A 275 13.90 9.31 42.16
N GLY A 276 14.37 8.25 41.49
CA GLY A 276 13.69 6.94 41.42
C GLY A 276 12.46 6.89 40.50
N THR A 277 12.05 8.03 39.92
CA THR A 277 11.00 8.09 38.90
C THR A 277 11.53 7.62 37.54
N GLY A 278 10.63 7.18 36.65
CA GLY A 278 11.00 6.82 35.27
C GLY A 278 11.61 8.01 34.52
N HIS A 279 12.61 7.74 33.69
CA HIS A 279 13.17 8.77 32.79
C HIS A 279 12.15 9.10 31.69
N PRO A 280 11.99 10.38 31.29
CA PRO A 280 11.10 10.71 30.17
C PRO A 280 11.55 9.95 28.91
N LEU A 281 10.57 9.48 28.12
CA LEU A 281 10.79 8.78 26.85
C LEU A 281 10.06 9.44 25.66
N LYS A 282 9.31 10.53 25.93
CA LYS A 282 8.55 11.34 24.98
C LYS A 282 8.21 12.70 25.59
N ASP A 283 7.62 13.60 24.81
CA ASP A 283 7.03 14.88 25.22
C ASP A 283 8.03 15.86 25.90
N LYS A 284 9.34 15.63 25.69
CA LYS A 284 10.44 16.45 26.18
C LYS A 284 11.44 16.66 25.04
N PRO A 285 12.06 17.84 24.90
CA PRO A 285 13.13 18.06 23.92
C PRO A 285 14.28 17.08 24.11
N ASP A 286 14.88 16.59 23.03
CA ASP A 286 16.05 15.71 23.05
C ASP A 286 17.34 16.52 23.28
N PRO A 287 17.95 16.44 24.48
CA PRO A 287 19.14 17.23 24.79
C PRO A 287 20.39 16.74 24.04
N SER A 288 20.38 15.52 23.48
CA SER A 288 21.49 15.00 22.67
C SER A 288 21.62 15.71 21.33
N ARG A 289 20.58 16.45 20.91
CA ARG A 289 20.56 17.26 19.68
C ARG A 289 19.90 18.62 19.95
N PRO A 290 20.57 19.52 20.68
CA PRO A 290 20.02 20.84 21.02
C PRO A 290 19.61 21.63 19.76
N GLY A 291 18.45 22.29 19.81
CA GLY A 291 17.97 23.15 18.71
C GLY A 291 17.43 22.39 17.48
N SER A 292 17.48 21.06 17.47
CA SER A 292 16.94 20.26 16.35
C SER A 292 15.41 20.20 16.30
N GLY A 293 14.72 20.66 17.35
CA GLY A 293 13.28 20.49 17.51
C GLY A 293 12.85 19.03 17.75
N ARG A 294 13.80 18.10 17.86
CA ARG A 294 13.53 16.68 18.11
C ARG A 294 13.11 16.49 19.56
N GLU A 295 12.08 15.68 19.76
CA GLU A 295 11.71 15.16 21.07
C GLU A 295 12.48 13.89 21.42
N LEU A 296 12.66 13.70 22.71
CA LEU A 296 13.28 12.54 23.29
C LEU A 296 12.43 11.30 22.95
N SER A 297 13.11 10.24 22.52
CA SER A 297 12.52 9.03 21.98
C SER A 297 13.38 7.82 22.33
N CYS A 298 12.91 6.61 22.04
CA CYS A 298 13.73 5.39 22.20
C CYS A 298 15.10 5.53 21.50
N VAL A 299 15.12 6.16 20.32
CA VAL A 299 16.35 6.32 19.53
C VAL A 299 17.23 7.51 19.97
N SER A 300 16.89 8.19 21.06
CA SER A 300 17.78 9.16 21.71
C SER A 300 18.84 8.45 22.56
N CYS A 301 18.55 7.22 23.01
CA CYS A 301 19.47 6.40 23.80
C CYS A 301 19.85 5.08 23.10
N HIS A 302 18.98 4.53 22.26
CA HIS A 302 19.22 3.28 21.53
C HIS A 302 19.47 3.52 20.03
N ASN A 303 20.32 2.72 19.41
CA ASN A 303 20.49 2.64 17.97
C ASN A 303 19.57 1.52 17.46
N PRO A 304 18.56 1.83 16.62
CA PRO A 304 17.57 0.85 16.18
C PRO A 304 18.13 -0.19 15.21
N HIS A 305 19.34 -0.01 14.67
CA HIS A 305 19.95 -0.96 13.74
C HIS A 305 20.93 -1.93 14.41
N GLY A 306 21.57 -1.50 15.50
CA GLY A 306 22.62 -2.26 16.17
C GLY A 306 23.73 -1.37 16.71
N GLY A 307 24.74 -2.00 17.30
CA GLY A 307 25.89 -1.30 17.88
C GLY A 307 26.94 -2.27 18.41
N ASP A 308 27.97 -1.73 19.03
CA ASP A 308 29.11 -2.51 19.51
C ASP A 308 28.95 -2.94 20.98
N VAL A 309 27.88 -2.47 21.63
CA VAL A 309 27.56 -2.70 23.04
C VAL A 309 26.18 -3.34 23.21
N ARG A 310 25.97 -4.03 24.34
CA ARG A 310 24.65 -4.59 24.68
C ARG A 310 23.60 -3.49 24.74
N TYR A 311 22.37 -3.83 24.37
CA TYR A 311 21.22 -2.92 24.30
C TYR A 311 21.36 -1.77 23.29
N PHE A 312 22.38 -1.80 22.42
CA PHE A 312 22.54 -0.87 21.31
C PHE A 312 22.59 0.60 21.75
N PHE A 313 23.30 0.94 22.82
CA PHE A 313 23.37 2.35 23.24
C PHE A 313 24.01 3.23 22.15
N GLN A 314 23.46 4.44 22.00
CA GLN A 314 23.99 5.47 21.11
C GLN A 314 25.47 5.72 21.42
N ASN A 315 26.25 6.02 20.38
CA ASN A 315 27.70 6.22 20.46
C ASN A 315 28.51 5.03 21.02
N ASN A 316 27.93 3.81 21.04
CA ASN A 316 28.59 2.60 21.55
C ASN A 316 29.12 2.74 22.99
N LEU A 317 28.37 3.44 23.85
CA LEU A 317 28.75 3.63 25.25
C LEU A 317 28.50 2.35 26.04
N GLU A 318 29.56 1.74 26.58
CA GLU A 318 29.46 0.53 27.40
C GLU A 318 28.94 0.82 28.81
N ASP A 319 29.29 1.99 29.35
CA ASP A 319 28.89 2.41 30.68
C ASP A 319 27.61 3.27 30.66
N ARG A 320 26.68 2.93 31.55
CA ARG A 320 25.39 3.63 31.65
C ARG A 320 25.56 5.09 32.10
N MET A 321 26.55 5.41 32.92
CA MET A 321 26.78 6.79 33.37
C MET A 321 27.34 7.66 32.25
N GLN A 322 28.16 7.11 31.36
CA GLN A 322 28.57 7.81 30.14
C GLN A 322 27.36 8.18 29.26
N LEU A 323 26.38 7.29 29.14
CA LEU A 323 25.13 7.59 28.43
C LEU A 323 24.34 8.73 29.09
N CYS A 324 24.30 8.78 30.42
CA CYS A 324 23.67 9.88 31.15
C CYS A 324 24.39 11.22 30.91
N GLN A 325 25.72 11.20 30.90
CA GLN A 325 26.56 12.39 30.68
C GLN A 325 26.33 13.04 29.31
N MET A 326 25.90 12.29 28.28
CA MET A 326 25.57 12.85 26.96
C MET A 326 24.56 14.00 27.02
N CYS A 327 23.65 13.98 28.00
CA CYS A 327 22.59 14.97 28.16
C CYS A 327 22.70 15.71 29.50
N HIS A 328 23.30 15.07 30.51
CA HIS A 328 23.49 15.62 31.85
C HIS A 328 24.96 15.94 32.09
N ASN A 329 25.51 16.86 31.28
CA ASN A 329 26.84 17.43 31.50
C ASN A 329 26.83 18.34 32.74
N LYS A 330 26.91 17.71 33.92
CA LYS A 330 27.41 18.36 35.13
C LYS A 330 28.85 17.91 35.37
#